data_AF-X6NHL8-F1
#
_entry.id   AF-X6NHL8-F1
#
_cell.length_a   1.000
_cell.length_b   1.000
_cell.length_c   1.000
_cell.angle_alpha   90.00
_cell.angle_beta   90.00
_cell.angle_gamma   90.00
#
_symmetry.space_group_name_H-M   'P 1'
#
loop_
_entity.id
_entity.type
_entity.pdbx_description
1 polymer ?
#
loop_
_entity_poly.entity_id
_entity_poly.type
_entity_poly.pdbx_seq_one_letter_code
_entity_poly.pdbx_strand_id
1 'polypeptide(L)'
;KKKKKKKKKKKKRVLCVTVWKGNESYELVFCSLPVFCVVYYNVRCPKIVDHFKVLDELKLSSYCASLGLSFFKKIKKRLNYRVNSIHRHYMHIHIHIYMYIYVYMHICICICICVYIVCIRNACIYTYIYIYIYICVFVILIALALFALIPLVTNKEFVKKIMYIWFSSLFFAVLSLSSTFWVLRNTKALRQHSKLKAIIMRQPTIGRVVSSAIDERGDHISTQIQTQTQTQTQTESQAQTPTHRHSHTHTQSQQKRHKHGDKQSKERTMTEPSCEVFLTLEQIIANKHGFHLFMQHLNFEFSTENLLSVTEMVQFQQYYSFDRIRITSPPLVSSSGIESLSFDTTTKTQHYIAVHESLTLPPDIPQSAIVYNPKYSMLEKLKLLTEKYIAIGSELELNISSRLRHKIVTFIQVSSEQLKNDDNLRQDALYLLDPVVDEIVSVMMDSYWSLIESHCNPILVLSYVLHFVCRFRKTKAFQGLQELIGNKAV
;
A
#
# COMPACT_ATOMS: atom_id res chain seq x y z
N LYS A 1 32.44 -29.12 32.97
CA LYS A 1 33.53 -28.20 32.52
C LYS A 1 33.13 -26.73 32.78
N LYS A 2 33.42 -26.16 33.97
CA LYS A 2 33.23 -24.73 34.29
C LYS A 2 34.57 -24.00 34.14
N LYS A 3 34.70 -23.03 33.22
CA LYS A 3 35.92 -22.19 33.07
C LYS A 3 35.73 -20.82 33.74
N LYS A 4 36.42 -20.61 34.88
CA LYS A 4 36.62 -19.29 35.52
C LYS A 4 37.69 -18.50 34.75
N LYS A 5 37.38 -17.28 34.30
CA LYS A 5 38.35 -16.30 33.77
C LYS A 5 38.83 -15.37 34.90
N LYS A 6 40.13 -15.42 35.23
CA LYS A 6 40.83 -14.42 36.08
C LYS A 6 41.23 -13.20 35.21
N LYS A 7 40.77 -11.99 35.56
CA LYS A 7 41.26 -10.71 34.99
C LYS A 7 42.49 -10.23 35.77
N LYS A 8 43.65 -10.09 35.11
CA LYS A 8 44.81 -9.32 35.63
C LYS A 8 44.67 -7.86 35.20
N LYS A 9 44.58 -6.91 36.15
CA LYS A 9 44.65 -5.46 35.89
C LYS A 9 46.11 -5.06 35.63
N LYS A 10 46.42 -4.51 34.45
CA LYS A 10 47.70 -3.84 34.15
C LYS A 10 47.60 -2.36 34.55
N LYS A 11 48.52 -1.89 35.40
CA LYS A 11 48.67 -0.48 35.79
C LYS A 11 49.39 0.28 34.66
N LYS A 12 48.74 1.28 34.04
CA LYS A 12 49.37 2.17 33.06
C LYS A 12 50.20 3.22 33.81
N ARG A 13 51.43 3.49 33.35
CA ARG A 13 52.25 4.63 33.81
C ARG A 13 52.04 5.76 32.80
N VAL A 14 51.70 6.95 33.28
CA VAL A 14 51.55 8.17 32.48
C VAL A 14 52.60 9.14 32.99
N LEU A 15 53.40 9.70 32.08
CA LEU A 15 54.38 10.73 32.41
C LEU A 15 53.81 12.08 32.00
N CYS A 16 53.63 12.98 32.94
CA CYS A 16 53.15 14.33 32.69
C CYS A 16 54.32 15.30 32.84
N VAL A 17 54.54 16.16 31.86
CA VAL A 17 55.60 17.18 31.88
C VAL A 17 54.95 18.53 31.65
N THR A 18 55.01 19.41 32.64
CA THR A 18 54.49 20.77 32.55
C THR A 18 55.60 21.71 32.13
N VAL A 19 55.42 22.42 31.02
CA VAL A 19 56.38 23.39 30.48
C VAL A 19 55.75 24.77 30.53
N TRP A 20 56.49 25.74 31.05
CA TRP A 20 56.03 27.12 31.19
C TRP A 20 56.68 28.01 30.12
N LYS A 21 55.90 28.90 29.51
CA LYS A 21 56.42 29.95 28.62
C LYS A 21 55.69 31.26 28.93
N GLY A 22 56.39 32.20 29.57
CA GLY A 22 55.76 33.38 30.15
C GLY A 22 54.85 33.02 31.33
N ASN A 23 53.67 33.65 31.42
CA ASN A 23 52.67 33.37 32.47
C ASN A 23 51.74 32.19 32.15
N GLU A 24 51.97 31.47 31.05
CA GLU A 24 51.16 30.33 30.62
C GLU A 24 51.89 29.00 30.86
N SER A 25 51.16 28.04 31.43
CA SER A 25 51.64 26.66 31.62
C SER A 25 51.00 25.72 30.60
N TYR A 26 51.82 24.87 30.01
CA TYR A 26 51.38 23.82 29.09
C TYR A 26 51.68 22.45 29.70
N GLU A 27 50.66 21.61 29.87
CA GLU A 27 50.85 20.21 30.28
C GLU A 27 50.98 19.30 29.05
N LEU A 28 52.11 18.62 28.94
CA LEU A 28 52.32 17.54 27.99
C LEU A 28 52.18 16.19 28.69
N VAL A 29 51.11 15.48 28.37
CA VAL A 29 50.83 14.14 28.89
C VAL A 29 51.34 13.09 27.91
N PHE A 30 52.39 12.36 28.27
CA PHE A 30 52.91 11.24 27.49
C PHE A 30 52.31 9.92 27.99
N CYS A 31 51.43 9.34 27.17
CA CYS A 31 50.91 7.99 27.39
C CYS A 31 51.71 6.98 26.56
N SER A 32 52.43 6.07 27.21
CA SER A 32 53.12 4.99 26.50
C SER A 32 52.11 3.92 26.03
N LEU A 33 51.62 4.04 24.80
CA LEU A 33 51.03 2.94 24.05
C LEU A 33 52.00 2.53 22.93
N PRO A 34 52.20 1.23 22.63
CA PRO A 34 53.36 0.78 21.86
C PRO A 34 53.40 1.20 20.37
N VAL A 35 52.43 1.97 19.84
CA VAL A 35 52.38 2.24 18.39
C VAL A 35 52.00 3.68 18.02
N PHE A 36 51.48 4.51 18.95
CA PHE A 36 51.15 5.90 18.65
C PHE A 36 51.49 6.82 19.83
N CYS A 37 52.41 7.76 19.60
CA CYS A 37 52.58 8.91 20.48
C CYS A 37 51.57 9.97 20.00
N VAL A 38 50.42 10.07 20.68
CA VAL A 38 49.44 11.13 20.42
C VAL A 38 49.73 12.26 21.38
N VAL A 39 50.18 13.40 20.86
CA VAL A 39 50.36 14.63 21.63
C VAL A 39 49.04 15.38 21.59
N TYR A 40 48.31 15.40 22.71
CA TYR A 40 47.12 16.23 22.85
C TYR A 40 47.55 17.63 23.27
N TYR A 41 47.17 18.64 22.47
CA TYR A 41 47.24 20.04 22.85
C TYR A 41 45.84 20.47 23.27
N ASN A 42 45.66 20.85 24.53
CA ASN A 42 44.43 21.48 24.97
C ASN A 42 44.65 23.00 24.94
N VAL A 43 44.36 23.64 23.81
CA VAL A 43 44.41 25.10 23.67
C VAL A 43 43.01 25.65 23.81
N ARG A 44 42.79 26.43 24.87
CA ARG A 44 41.49 27.01 25.22
C ARG A 44 41.27 28.32 24.44
N CYS A 45 41.22 28.26 23.11
CA CYS A 45 40.57 29.20 22.16
C CYS A 45 41.11 28.99 20.71
N PRO A 46 40.27 29.01 19.66
CA PRO A 46 40.72 28.83 18.28
C PRO A 46 40.97 30.18 17.61
N LYS A 47 42.23 30.53 17.37
CA LYS A 47 42.62 31.38 16.23
C LYS A 47 43.62 30.58 15.42
N ILE A 48 43.30 30.38 14.14
CA ILE A 48 44.16 29.72 13.16
C ILE A 48 45.35 30.65 12.93
N VAL A 49 46.45 30.35 13.60
CA VAL A 49 47.77 30.93 13.34
C VAL A 49 48.63 29.78 12.83
N ASP A 50 49.38 30.02 11.76
CA ASP A 50 50.26 29.06 11.08
C ASP A 50 51.11 28.24 12.07
N HIS A 51 50.61 27.05 12.41
CA HIS A 51 51.18 26.17 13.44
C HIS A 51 52.57 25.61 13.09
N PHE A 52 53.02 25.76 11.85
CA PHE A 52 54.38 25.37 11.45
C PHE A 52 55.46 26.38 11.90
N LYS A 53 55.10 27.64 12.17
CA LYS A 53 56.07 28.67 12.55
C LYS A 53 56.54 28.54 14.01
N VAL A 54 55.70 27.97 14.89
CA VAL A 54 56.00 27.80 16.33
C VAL A 54 57.04 26.70 16.58
N LEU A 55 57.17 25.73 15.68
CA LEU A 55 58.19 24.68 15.77
C LEU A 55 59.59 25.15 15.35
N ASP A 56 59.68 26.15 14.46
CA ASP A 56 60.96 26.76 14.07
C ASP A 56 61.45 27.80 15.11
N GLU A 57 60.57 28.40 15.90
CA GLU A 57 60.94 29.39 16.94
C GLU A 57 61.24 28.80 18.33
N LEU A 58 61.05 27.49 18.54
CA LEU A 58 61.54 26.80 19.72
C LEU A 58 63.07 26.60 19.61
N LYS A 59 63.82 27.68 19.83
CA LYS A 59 65.25 27.63 20.19
C LYS A 59 65.38 26.86 21.51
N LEU A 60 65.53 25.53 21.41
CA LEU A 60 66.00 24.71 22.52
C LEU A 60 67.33 25.29 22.99
N SER A 61 67.35 25.78 24.24
CA SER A 61 68.55 26.31 24.87
C SER A 61 69.70 25.29 24.86
N SER A 62 70.92 25.82 24.85
CA SER A 62 72.16 25.21 24.37
C SER A 62 72.72 24.02 25.17
N TYR A 63 71.94 23.35 26.01
CA TYR A 63 72.44 22.26 26.87
C TYR A 63 72.12 20.83 26.41
N CYS A 64 71.45 20.64 25.27
CA CYS A 64 71.29 19.32 24.63
C CYS A 64 71.95 19.21 23.25
N ALA A 65 72.95 20.03 22.97
CA ALA A 65 73.51 20.19 21.62
C ALA A 65 74.43 19.06 21.14
N SER A 66 74.97 18.17 22.00
CA SER A 66 75.92 17.15 21.54
C SER A 66 75.34 15.73 21.36
N LEU A 67 74.20 15.39 21.99
CA LEU A 67 73.61 14.04 21.92
C LEU A 67 72.29 13.94 21.15
N GLY A 68 71.62 15.06 20.83
CA GLY A 68 70.31 15.05 20.17
C GLY A 68 70.33 15.18 18.64
N LEU A 69 71.39 15.74 18.05
CA LEU A 69 71.39 16.17 16.63
C LEU A 69 71.29 15.00 15.63
N SER A 70 71.90 13.85 15.93
CA SER A 70 71.79 12.65 15.09
C SER A 70 70.38 12.04 15.17
N PHE A 71 69.76 12.08 16.35
CA PHE A 71 68.41 11.58 16.59
C PHE A 71 67.35 12.47 15.92
N PHE A 72 67.48 13.80 16.03
CA PHE A 72 66.59 14.75 15.36
C PHE A 72 66.70 14.69 13.83
N LYS A 73 67.91 14.53 13.26
CA LYS A 73 68.06 14.29 11.81
C LYS A 73 67.34 13.00 11.37
N LYS A 74 67.41 11.94 12.19
CA LYS A 74 66.73 10.65 11.93
C LYS A 74 65.20 10.78 12.04
N ILE A 75 64.68 11.55 13.00
CA ILE A 75 63.26 11.86 13.13
C ILE A 75 62.77 12.71 11.97
N LYS A 76 63.46 13.80 11.61
CA LYS A 76 63.08 14.68 10.48
C LYS A 76 63.00 13.89 9.17
N LYS A 77 63.96 12.99 8.92
CA LYS A 77 63.93 12.09 7.74
C LYS A 77 62.73 11.13 7.78
N ARG A 78 62.40 10.57 8.94
CA ARG A 78 61.22 9.69 9.11
C ARG A 78 59.89 10.45 9.00
N LEU A 79 59.82 11.69 9.48
CA LEU A 79 58.65 12.54 9.35
C LEU A 79 58.42 12.94 7.88
N ASN A 80 59.45 13.40 7.17
CA ASN A 80 59.33 13.72 5.74
C ASN A 80 58.88 12.52 4.90
N TYR A 81 59.37 11.31 5.22
CA TYR A 81 58.92 10.11 4.53
C TYR A 81 57.42 9.82 4.78
N ARG A 82 56.95 10.00 6.02
CA ARG A 82 55.53 9.80 6.37
C ARG A 82 54.62 10.87 5.76
N VAL A 83 55.04 12.14 5.74
CA VAL A 83 54.30 13.23 5.09
C VAL A 83 54.17 12.97 3.59
N ASN A 84 55.24 12.56 2.92
CA ASN A 84 55.21 12.19 1.49
C ASN A 84 54.37 10.92 1.21
N SER A 85 54.24 10.02 2.18
CA SER A 85 53.36 8.84 2.07
C SER A 85 51.89 9.23 2.20
N ILE A 86 51.56 10.10 3.15
CA ILE A 86 50.19 10.62 3.34
C ILE A 86 49.77 11.47 2.14
N HIS A 87 50.66 12.33 1.63
CA HIS A 87 50.38 13.13 0.44
C HIS A 87 50.08 12.26 -0.79
N ARG A 88 50.83 11.16 -0.98
CA ARG A 88 50.54 10.18 -2.04
C ARG A 88 49.18 9.49 -1.87
N HIS A 89 48.81 9.12 -0.64
CA HIS A 89 47.48 8.54 -0.39
C HIS A 89 46.35 9.54 -0.61
N TYR A 90 46.55 10.80 -0.21
CA TYR A 90 45.58 11.87 -0.42
C TYR A 90 45.36 12.15 -1.91
N MET A 91 46.43 12.21 -2.71
CA MET A 91 46.33 12.35 -4.17
C MET A 91 45.61 11.15 -4.81
N HIS A 92 45.87 9.94 -4.34
CA HIS A 92 45.16 8.75 -4.83
C HIS A 92 43.66 8.80 -4.51
N ILE A 93 43.27 9.18 -3.29
CA ILE A 93 41.87 9.34 -2.91
C ILE A 93 41.17 10.40 -3.77
N HIS A 94 41.83 11.55 -4.00
CA HIS A 94 41.30 12.58 -4.88
C HIS A 94 41.07 12.05 -6.30
N ILE A 95 42.04 11.34 -6.87
CA ILE A 95 41.89 10.74 -8.21
C ILE A 95 40.69 9.78 -8.27
N HIS A 96 40.48 8.94 -7.25
CA HIS A 96 39.32 8.05 -7.19
C HIS A 96 37.99 8.80 -7.08
N ILE A 97 37.94 9.88 -6.28
CA ILE A 97 36.74 10.73 -6.18
C ILE A 97 36.44 11.41 -7.52
N TYR A 98 37.45 11.95 -8.19
CA TYR A 98 37.28 12.56 -9.51
C TYR A 98 36.82 11.54 -10.56
N MET A 99 37.36 10.32 -10.57
CA MET A 99 36.88 9.24 -11.43
C MET A 99 35.42 8.89 -11.15
N TYR A 100 35.02 8.79 -9.87
CA TYR A 100 33.64 8.46 -9.51
C TYR A 100 32.65 9.55 -9.93
N ILE A 101 33.00 10.83 -9.72
CA ILE A 101 32.20 11.97 -10.18
C ILE A 101 32.08 11.96 -11.71
N TYR A 102 33.18 11.70 -12.42
CA TYR A 102 33.17 11.63 -13.89
C TYR A 102 32.27 10.51 -14.40
N VAL A 103 32.36 9.30 -13.83
CA VAL A 103 31.49 8.16 -14.18
C VAL A 103 30.02 8.48 -13.89
N TYR A 104 29.72 9.07 -12.74
CA TYR A 104 28.35 9.46 -12.36
C TYR A 104 27.76 10.49 -13.32
N MET A 105 28.53 11.52 -13.70
CA MET A 105 28.11 12.52 -14.68
C MET A 105 27.85 11.89 -16.05
N HIS A 106 28.70 10.95 -16.48
CA HIS A 106 28.49 10.22 -17.74
C HIS A 106 27.20 9.39 -17.73
N ILE A 107 26.91 8.68 -16.64
CA ILE A 107 25.67 7.91 -16.48
C ILE A 107 24.46 8.83 -16.54
N CYS A 108 24.50 9.98 -15.85
CA CYS A 108 23.40 10.96 -15.88
C CYS A 108 23.14 11.50 -17.28
N ILE A 109 24.20 11.82 -18.04
CA ILE A 109 24.10 12.28 -19.43
C ILE A 109 23.50 11.19 -20.32
N CYS A 110 23.93 9.93 -20.17
CA CYS A 110 23.36 8.80 -20.92
C CYS A 110 21.86 8.62 -20.63
N ILE A 111 21.43 8.70 -19.37
CA ILE A 111 20.01 8.59 -18.99
C ILE A 111 19.20 9.74 -19.62
N CYS A 112 19.71 10.98 -19.56
CA CYS A 112 19.04 12.13 -20.18
C CYS A 112 18.87 11.96 -21.69
N ILE A 113 19.91 11.47 -22.38
CA ILE A 113 19.85 11.19 -23.83
C ILE A 113 18.83 10.08 -24.12
N CYS A 114 18.80 8.99 -23.34
CA CYS A 114 17.82 7.92 -23.52
C CYS A 114 16.38 8.41 -23.34
N VAL A 115 16.10 9.20 -22.30
CA VAL A 115 14.77 9.80 -22.07
C VAL A 115 14.39 10.73 -23.22
N TYR A 116 15.33 11.56 -23.69
CA TYR A 116 15.11 12.45 -24.83
C TYR A 116 14.78 11.70 -26.12
N ILE A 117 15.50 10.61 -26.43
CA ILE A 117 15.24 9.76 -27.59
C ILE A 117 13.84 9.11 -27.50
N VAL A 118 13.44 8.60 -26.33
CA VAL A 118 12.10 8.03 -26.13
C VAL A 118 11.01 9.09 -26.30
N CYS A 119 11.22 10.30 -25.80
CA CYS A 119 10.28 11.41 -25.96
C CYS A 119 10.12 11.82 -27.43
N ILE A 120 11.23 11.94 -28.17
CA ILE A 120 11.19 12.22 -29.61
C ILE A 120 10.47 11.10 -30.36
N ARG A 121 10.79 9.83 -30.08
CA ARG A 121 10.16 8.70 -30.76
C ARG A 121 8.65 8.70 -30.56
N ASN A 122 8.19 8.95 -29.33
CA ASN A 122 6.76 9.06 -29.05
C ASN A 122 6.13 10.27 -29.76
N ALA A 123 6.77 11.44 -29.75
CA ALA A 123 6.28 12.61 -30.46
C ALA A 123 6.16 12.36 -31.98
N CYS A 124 7.17 11.73 -32.59
CA CYS A 124 7.15 11.34 -34.01
C CYS A 124 6.04 10.33 -34.31
N ILE A 125 5.83 9.32 -33.45
CA ILE A 125 4.73 8.35 -33.60
C ILE A 125 3.39 9.07 -33.55
N TYR A 126 3.18 10.00 -32.61
CA TYR A 126 1.93 10.76 -32.55
C TYR A 126 1.73 11.62 -33.80
N THR A 127 2.75 12.34 -34.26
CA THR A 127 2.68 13.14 -35.49
C THR A 127 2.37 12.25 -36.71
N TYR A 128 2.98 11.08 -36.81
CA TYR A 128 2.72 10.12 -37.89
C TYR A 128 1.28 9.58 -37.85
N ILE A 129 0.78 9.23 -36.67
CA ILE A 129 -0.63 8.81 -36.49
C ILE A 129 -1.58 9.93 -36.89
N TYR A 130 -1.30 11.18 -36.50
CA TYR A 130 -2.10 12.33 -36.89
C TYR A 130 -2.11 12.54 -38.41
N ILE A 131 -0.94 12.54 -39.06
CA ILE A 131 -0.83 12.66 -40.52
C ILE A 131 -1.61 11.53 -41.21
N TYR A 132 -1.48 10.29 -40.73
CA TYR A 132 -2.21 9.15 -41.28
C TYR A 132 -3.73 9.32 -41.15
N ILE A 133 -4.22 9.77 -39.99
CA ILE A 133 -5.64 10.08 -39.78
C ILE A 133 -6.11 11.18 -40.75
N TYR A 134 -5.33 12.25 -40.92
CA TYR A 134 -5.66 13.33 -41.86
C TYR A 134 -5.72 12.84 -43.32
N ILE A 135 -4.76 12.01 -43.74
CA ILE A 135 -4.76 11.40 -45.07
C ILE A 135 -5.98 10.49 -45.24
N CYS A 136 -6.30 9.64 -44.26
CA CYS A 136 -7.49 8.79 -44.31
C CYS A 136 -8.78 9.60 -44.44
N VAL A 137 -8.94 10.66 -43.65
CA VAL A 137 -10.11 11.55 -43.73
C VAL A 137 -10.19 12.23 -45.10
N PHE A 138 -9.07 12.73 -45.62
CA PHE A 138 -9.02 13.38 -46.93
C PHE A 138 -9.38 12.43 -48.08
N VAL A 139 -8.86 11.21 -48.06
CA VAL A 139 -9.20 10.16 -49.04
C VAL A 139 -10.68 9.79 -48.97
N ILE A 140 -11.24 9.68 -47.77
CA ILE A 140 -12.68 9.43 -47.58
C ILE A 140 -13.52 10.58 -48.16
N LEU A 141 -13.13 11.84 -47.93
CA LEU A 141 -13.84 13.00 -48.47
C LEU A 141 -13.80 13.04 -50.00
N ILE A 142 -12.65 12.75 -50.62
CA ILE A 142 -12.53 12.65 -52.07
C ILE A 142 -13.43 11.53 -52.61
N ALA A 143 -13.38 10.35 -51.98
CA ALA A 143 -14.23 9.23 -52.37
C ALA A 143 -15.71 9.60 -52.30
N LEU A 144 -16.16 10.23 -51.21
CA LEU A 144 -17.55 10.69 -51.06
C LEU A 144 -17.93 11.73 -52.13
N ALA A 145 -17.04 12.67 -52.47
CA ALA A 145 -17.27 13.65 -53.51
C ALA A 145 -17.40 13.00 -54.90
N LEU A 146 -16.50 12.07 -55.24
CA LEU A 146 -16.58 11.29 -56.49
C LEU A 146 -17.85 10.46 -56.55
N PHE A 147 -18.22 9.80 -55.44
CA PHE A 147 -19.46 9.02 -55.35
C PHE A 147 -20.71 9.88 -55.51
N ALA A 148 -20.71 11.13 -55.05
CA ALA A 148 -21.80 12.07 -55.24
C ALA A 148 -21.90 12.58 -56.70
N LEU A 149 -20.79 12.63 -57.43
CA LEU A 149 -20.74 13.06 -58.84
C LEU A 149 -21.19 11.96 -59.83
N ILE A 150 -20.97 10.68 -59.52
CA ILE A 150 -21.34 9.56 -60.42
C ILE A 150 -22.83 9.54 -60.79
N PRO A 151 -23.79 9.77 -59.87
CA PRO A 151 -25.22 9.85 -60.20
C PRO A 151 -25.60 11.04 -61.09
N LEU A 152 -24.80 12.11 -61.11
CA LEU A 152 -25.05 13.29 -61.97
C LEU A 152 -24.70 13.00 -63.43
N VAL A 153 -23.68 12.16 -63.66
CA VAL A 153 -23.19 11.83 -65.02
C VAL A 153 -23.92 10.62 -65.62
N THR A 154 -24.42 9.71 -64.78
CA THR A 154 -25.06 8.47 -65.25
C THR A 154 -26.56 8.66 -65.49
N ASN A 155 -27.01 8.52 -66.74
CA ASN A 155 -28.42 8.73 -67.11
C ASN A 155 -29.33 7.50 -66.89
N LYS A 156 -28.77 6.38 -66.37
CA LYS A 156 -29.54 5.15 -66.13
C LYS A 156 -30.14 5.16 -64.72
N GLU A 157 -31.47 5.21 -64.62
CA GLU A 157 -32.18 5.20 -63.32
C GLU A 157 -31.81 4.00 -62.43
N PHE A 158 -31.60 2.83 -63.02
CA PHE A 158 -31.21 1.62 -62.29
C PHE A 158 -29.87 1.79 -61.55
N VAL A 159 -28.88 2.41 -62.21
CA VAL A 159 -27.56 2.68 -61.62
C VAL A 159 -27.67 3.69 -60.49
N LYS A 160 -28.51 4.72 -60.63
CA LYS A 160 -28.79 5.68 -59.55
C LYS A 160 -29.34 4.98 -58.31
N LYS A 161 -30.32 4.09 -58.45
CA LYS A 161 -30.93 3.37 -57.31
C LYS A 161 -29.92 2.48 -56.57
N ILE A 162 -29.09 1.73 -57.28
CA ILE A 162 -28.03 0.90 -56.66
C ILE A 162 -27.02 1.79 -55.92
N MET A 163 -26.59 2.88 -56.54
CA MET A 163 -25.63 3.82 -55.93
C MET A 163 -26.17 4.47 -54.66
N TYR A 164 -27.46 4.83 -54.61
CA TYR A 164 -28.08 5.38 -53.39
C TYR A 164 -28.11 4.37 -52.23
N ILE A 165 -28.36 3.09 -52.51
CA ILE A 165 -28.36 2.04 -51.48
C ILE A 165 -26.94 1.85 -50.90
N TRP A 166 -25.93 1.77 -51.78
CA TRP A 166 -24.54 1.65 -51.37
C TRP A 166 -24.05 2.87 -50.58
N PHE A 167 -24.38 4.08 -51.05
CA PHE A 167 -24.03 5.31 -50.37
C PHE A 167 -24.69 5.40 -48.99
N SER A 168 -25.96 5.04 -48.88
CA SER A 168 -26.68 5.04 -47.61
C SER A 168 -26.03 4.07 -46.62
N SER A 169 -25.69 2.85 -47.06
CA SER A 169 -25.00 1.87 -46.22
C SER A 169 -23.63 2.37 -45.73
N LEU A 170 -22.82 2.95 -46.63
CA LEU A 170 -21.52 3.52 -46.29
C LEU A 170 -21.65 4.69 -45.31
N PHE A 171 -22.63 5.57 -45.52
CA PHE A 171 -22.91 6.70 -44.64
C PHE A 171 -23.28 6.25 -43.22
N PHE A 172 -24.15 5.23 -43.10
CA PHE A 172 -24.50 4.64 -41.80
C PHE A 172 -23.28 3.97 -41.12
N ALA A 173 -22.40 3.31 -41.89
CA ALA A 173 -21.17 2.74 -41.34
C ALA A 173 -20.23 3.83 -40.79
N VAL A 174 -20.06 4.94 -41.51
CA VAL A 174 -19.24 6.09 -41.06
C VAL A 174 -19.85 6.76 -39.83
N LEU A 175 -21.18 6.94 -39.77
CA LEU A 175 -21.86 7.46 -38.59
C LEU A 175 -21.73 6.52 -37.38
N SER A 176 -21.84 5.22 -37.59
CA SER A 176 -21.66 4.21 -36.54
C SER A 176 -20.23 4.23 -35.97
N LEU A 177 -19.22 4.33 -36.83
CA LEU A 177 -17.82 4.48 -36.41
C LEU A 177 -17.58 5.82 -35.70
N SER A 178 -18.12 6.92 -36.23
CA SER A 178 -17.97 8.26 -35.65
C SER A 178 -18.62 8.36 -34.26
N SER A 179 -19.83 7.81 -34.10
CA SER A 179 -20.51 7.74 -32.80
C SER A 179 -19.71 6.89 -31.80
N THR A 180 -19.13 5.78 -32.26
CA THR A 180 -18.24 4.95 -31.44
C THR A 180 -17.01 5.73 -30.97
N PHE A 181 -16.36 6.48 -31.86
CA PHE A 181 -15.23 7.34 -31.50
C PHE A 181 -15.64 8.47 -30.55
N TRP A 182 -16.81 9.08 -30.75
CA TRP A 182 -17.33 10.12 -29.87
C TRP A 182 -17.60 9.61 -28.44
N VAL A 183 -18.22 8.43 -28.31
CA VAL A 183 -18.41 7.76 -27.00
C VAL A 183 -17.07 7.44 -26.34
N LEU A 184 -16.08 6.96 -27.10
CA LEU A 184 -14.74 6.69 -26.59
C LEU A 184 -14.01 7.96 -26.13
N ARG A 185 -14.23 9.11 -26.79
CA ARG A 185 -13.64 10.40 -26.41
C ARG A 185 -14.31 10.98 -25.16
N ASN A 186 -15.63 10.95 -25.08
CA ASN A 186 -16.36 11.52 -23.94
C ASN A 186 -16.23 10.69 -22.66
N THR A 187 -16.12 9.36 -22.78
CA THR A 187 -15.82 8.50 -21.62
C THR A 187 -14.44 8.78 -21.02
N LYS A 188 -13.46 9.24 -21.82
CA LYS A 188 -12.17 9.74 -21.30
C LYS A 188 -12.30 11.07 -20.54
N ALA A 189 -13.11 12.01 -21.04
CA ALA A 189 -13.36 13.30 -20.38
C ALA A 189 -14.09 13.12 -19.03
N LEU A 190 -15.09 12.24 -18.98
CA LEU A 190 -15.82 11.91 -17.75
C LEU A 190 -14.92 11.25 -16.69
N ARG A 191 -13.92 10.43 -17.10
CA ARG A 191 -12.93 9.87 -16.16
C ARG A 191 -11.97 10.90 -15.58
N GLN A 192 -11.66 11.97 -16.31
CA GLN A 192 -10.84 13.05 -15.75
C GLN A 192 -11.62 13.82 -14.68
N HIS A 193 -12.92 14.00 -14.89
CA HIS A 193 -13.81 14.64 -13.92
C HIS A 193 -14.02 13.81 -12.65
N SER A 194 -14.06 12.47 -12.75
CA SER A 194 -14.16 11.60 -11.56
C SER A 194 -12.88 11.58 -10.74
N LYS A 195 -11.70 11.64 -11.38
CA LYS A 195 -10.40 11.80 -10.69
C LYS A 195 -10.33 13.14 -9.95
N LEU A 196 -10.78 14.23 -10.56
CA LEU A 196 -10.84 15.55 -9.92
C LEU A 196 -11.79 15.54 -8.71
N LYS A 197 -12.93 14.87 -8.81
CA LYS A 197 -13.89 14.72 -7.70
C LYS A 197 -13.32 13.90 -6.54
N ALA A 198 -12.52 12.86 -6.83
CA ALA A 198 -11.82 12.06 -5.82
C ALA A 198 -10.71 12.87 -5.11
N ILE A 199 -10.05 13.79 -5.82
CA ILE A 199 -9.06 14.70 -5.22
C ILE A 199 -9.75 15.75 -4.32
N ILE A 200 -10.88 16.31 -4.75
CA ILE A 200 -11.67 17.27 -3.96
C ILE A 200 -12.23 16.62 -2.68
N MET A 201 -12.65 15.35 -2.74
CA MET A 201 -13.14 14.60 -1.57
C MET A 201 -12.05 14.16 -0.59
N ARG A 202 -10.76 14.30 -0.93
CA ARG A 202 -9.63 14.03 -0.03
C ARG A 202 -9.24 15.22 0.85
N GLN A 203 -9.95 16.35 0.80
CA GLN A 203 -9.73 17.40 1.79
C GLN A 203 -10.21 16.93 3.17
N PRO A 204 -9.32 16.88 4.18
CA PRO A 204 -9.72 16.51 5.53
C PRO A 204 -10.66 17.58 6.06
N THR A 205 -11.91 17.22 6.35
CA THR A 205 -12.76 17.97 7.26
C THR A 205 -12.00 18.13 8.56
N ILE A 206 -11.51 19.34 8.82
CA ILE A 206 -10.80 19.72 10.05
C ILE A 206 -11.76 19.49 11.22
N GLY A 207 -11.63 18.31 11.83
CA GLY A 207 -12.34 17.89 13.02
C GLY A 207 -11.71 18.55 14.24
N ARG A 208 -12.47 19.48 14.79
CA ARG A 208 -12.32 20.14 16.10
C ARG A 208 -11.84 19.17 17.18
N VAL A 209 -10.61 19.34 17.65
CA VAL A 209 -10.04 18.64 18.81
C VAL A 209 -10.78 19.12 20.06
N VAL A 210 -11.59 18.24 20.66
CA VAL A 210 -12.06 18.40 22.05
C VAL A 210 -11.14 17.56 22.91
N SER A 211 -10.27 18.21 23.66
CA SER A 211 -9.47 17.60 24.72
C SER A 211 -10.36 17.29 25.91
N SER A 212 -10.52 16.02 26.26
CA SER A 212 -11.00 15.61 27.60
C SER A 212 -9.85 14.91 28.32
N ALA A 213 -9.23 15.65 29.24
CA ALA A 213 -8.45 15.06 30.33
C ALA A 213 -9.44 14.38 31.29
N ILE A 214 -9.24 13.09 31.56
CA ILE A 214 -9.91 12.39 32.66
C ILE A 214 -8.84 12.15 33.72
N ASP A 215 -9.05 12.83 34.84
CA ASP A 215 -8.30 12.73 36.08
C ASP A 215 -8.95 11.64 36.95
N GLU A 216 -8.12 10.82 37.59
CA GLU A 216 -8.54 9.75 38.49
C GLU A 216 -9.04 10.34 39.82
N ARG A 217 -10.30 10.12 40.17
CA ARG A 217 -10.68 10.04 41.59
C ARG A 217 -11.98 9.26 41.78
N GLY A 218 -11.89 8.20 42.59
CA GLY A 218 -13.04 7.43 43.01
C GLY A 218 -13.97 8.22 43.92
N ASP A 219 -15.24 7.84 43.94
CA ASP A 219 -15.93 7.47 45.17
C ASP A 219 -17.27 6.78 44.86
N HIS A 220 -17.61 5.87 45.78
CA HIS A 220 -18.85 5.10 45.86
C HIS A 220 -20.11 5.96 45.84
N ILE A 221 -21.06 5.68 44.93
CA ILE A 221 -22.50 5.80 45.21
C ILE A 221 -23.25 4.63 44.56
N SER A 222 -23.94 3.88 45.41
CA SER A 222 -24.92 2.85 45.08
C SER A 222 -26.20 3.52 44.56
N THR A 223 -26.71 3.10 43.41
CA THR A 223 -28.11 3.41 43.03
C THR A 223 -28.70 2.26 42.22
N GLN A 224 -29.61 1.53 42.88
CA GLN A 224 -30.57 0.64 42.25
C GLN A 224 -31.37 1.40 41.19
N ILE A 225 -31.40 0.89 39.96
CA ILE A 225 -32.49 1.16 39.03
C ILE A 225 -33.00 -0.17 38.49
N GLN A 226 -34.14 -0.54 39.07
CA GLN A 226 -35.11 -1.53 38.62
C GLN A 226 -35.71 -1.02 37.30
N THR A 227 -35.56 -1.75 36.20
CA THR A 227 -36.31 -1.48 34.97
C THR A 227 -37.23 -2.66 34.70
N GLN A 228 -38.52 -2.43 34.93
CA GLN A 228 -39.61 -3.33 34.63
C GLN A 228 -39.84 -3.42 33.11
N THR A 229 -40.04 -4.66 32.67
CA THR A 229 -40.64 -5.06 31.40
C THR A 229 -42.11 -4.62 31.36
N GLN A 230 -42.52 -3.89 30.32
CA GLN A 230 -43.93 -3.82 29.92
C GLN A 230 -44.07 -3.99 28.41
N THR A 231 -44.66 -5.14 28.07
CA THR A 231 -45.26 -5.50 26.79
C THR A 231 -46.60 -4.80 26.67
N GLN A 232 -46.87 -4.08 25.58
CA GLN A 232 -48.24 -3.82 25.15
C GLN A 232 -48.37 -3.70 23.63
N THR A 233 -49.08 -4.69 23.10
CA THR A 233 -49.66 -4.76 21.76
C THR A 233 -50.95 -3.93 21.76
N GLN A 234 -51.17 -3.06 20.76
CA GLN A 234 -52.50 -2.87 20.16
C GLN A 234 -52.48 -2.11 18.84
N THR A 235 -53.45 -2.49 18.02
CA THR A 235 -53.68 -2.23 16.61
C THR A 235 -54.81 -1.19 16.46
N GLU A 236 -54.83 -0.51 15.30
CA GLU A 236 -55.96 0.15 14.62
C GLU A 236 -56.43 1.59 15.02
N SER A 237 -56.07 2.53 14.12
CA SER A 237 -56.93 3.33 13.21
C SER A 237 -57.92 4.42 13.71
N GLN A 238 -57.91 5.49 12.89
CA GLN A 238 -58.89 6.57 12.64
C GLN A 238 -58.89 7.88 13.47
N ALA A 239 -58.39 8.92 12.78
CA ALA A 239 -58.95 10.25 12.53
C ALA A 239 -59.71 11.02 13.64
N GLN A 240 -59.17 12.16 14.07
CA GLN A 240 -59.69 13.53 13.81
C GLN A 240 -58.98 14.58 14.70
N THR A 241 -58.57 15.69 14.07
CA THR A 241 -58.24 17.04 14.62
C THR A 241 -59.35 17.60 15.53
N PRO A 242 -59.15 18.63 16.41
CA PRO A 242 -58.32 19.83 16.17
C PRO A 242 -57.66 20.57 17.39
N THR A 243 -56.91 21.61 17.05
CA THR A 243 -56.68 22.91 17.75
C THR A 243 -55.51 23.12 18.75
N HIS A 244 -54.54 23.91 18.27
CA HIS A 244 -53.73 24.97 18.90
C HIS A 244 -53.27 24.87 20.37
N ARG A 245 -51.94 24.85 20.56
CA ARG A 245 -51.28 25.79 21.49
C ARG A 245 -49.81 26.06 21.09
N HIS A 246 -49.50 27.33 20.86
CA HIS A 246 -48.16 27.85 20.63
C HIS A 246 -47.34 27.86 21.93
N SER A 247 -46.05 27.53 21.84
CA SER A 247 -45.02 28.06 22.75
C SER A 247 -43.71 28.21 21.98
N HIS A 248 -43.42 29.46 21.64
CA HIS A 248 -42.11 29.92 21.16
C HIS A 248 -41.14 29.96 22.34
N THR A 249 -39.99 29.29 22.23
CA THR A 249 -38.84 29.58 23.10
C THR A 249 -37.78 30.29 22.28
N HIS A 250 -37.64 31.56 22.60
CA HIS A 250 -36.68 32.53 22.11
C HIS A 250 -35.35 32.32 22.86
N THR A 251 -34.26 32.00 22.17
CA THR A 251 -32.91 32.11 22.75
C THR A 251 -32.04 32.96 21.84
N GLN A 252 -31.75 34.15 22.34
CA GLN A 252 -30.96 35.20 21.73
C GLN A 252 -29.64 35.25 22.52
N SER A 253 -28.50 34.99 21.88
CA SER A 253 -27.21 35.36 22.47
C SER A 253 -26.18 35.75 21.40
N GLN A 254 -26.09 37.07 21.23
CA GLN A 254 -24.86 37.87 21.17
C GLN A 254 -23.81 37.54 20.11
N GLN A 255 -23.98 38.24 18.99
CA GLN A 255 -22.94 38.79 18.12
C GLN A 255 -21.90 39.59 18.95
N LYS A 256 -20.63 39.19 18.91
CA LYS A 256 -19.51 40.09 19.27
C LYS A 256 -18.51 40.13 18.12
N ARG A 257 -18.50 41.28 17.44
CA ARG A 257 -17.55 41.68 16.41
C ARG A 257 -16.16 41.87 17.05
N HIS A 258 -15.16 41.17 16.55
CA HIS A 258 -13.78 41.64 16.61
C HIS A 258 -13.23 41.73 15.18
N LYS A 259 -13.14 42.97 14.70
CA LYS A 259 -12.26 43.37 13.60
C LYS A 259 -10.83 43.36 14.15
N HIS A 260 -9.98 42.49 13.64
CA HIS A 260 -8.54 42.73 13.64
C HIS A 260 -8.02 42.41 12.24
N GLY A 261 -7.59 43.45 11.54
CA GLY A 261 -6.80 43.29 10.34
C GLY A 261 -5.42 42.83 10.73
N ASP A 262 -4.91 41.83 10.03
CA ASP A 262 -3.50 41.50 10.03
C ASP A 262 -3.05 41.03 8.66
N LYS A 263 -1.80 41.42 8.41
CA LYS A 263 -1.12 41.52 7.13
C LYS A 263 -0.95 40.15 6.46
N GLN A 264 -1.24 40.10 5.17
CA GLN A 264 -0.87 38.99 4.29
C GLN A 264 0.65 38.91 4.14
N SER A 265 1.31 38.17 5.03
CA SER A 265 2.64 37.62 4.76
C SER A 265 2.48 36.42 3.82
N LYS A 266 2.89 36.63 2.56
CA LYS A 266 2.94 35.62 1.50
C LYS A 266 4.04 34.61 1.82
N GLU A 267 3.76 33.70 2.75
CA GLU A 267 4.62 32.58 3.10
C GLU A 267 4.56 31.55 1.95
N ARG A 268 5.67 31.38 1.25
CA ARG A 268 5.84 30.31 0.25
C ARG A 268 5.89 28.99 1.02
N THR A 269 4.75 28.34 1.15
CA THR A 269 4.65 26.94 1.60
C THR A 269 5.40 26.08 0.58
N MET A 270 6.60 25.63 0.95
CA MET A 270 7.29 24.54 0.28
C MET A 270 6.38 23.32 0.41
N THR A 271 5.72 22.94 -0.69
CA THR A 271 4.88 21.74 -0.74
C THR A 271 5.78 20.54 -0.50
N GLU A 272 5.81 20.01 0.72
CA GLU A 272 6.46 18.75 1.01
C GLU A 272 5.90 17.68 0.06
N PRO A 273 6.75 16.87 -0.58
CA PRO A 273 6.29 15.78 -1.41
C PRO A 273 5.44 14.87 -0.54
N SER A 274 4.15 14.78 -0.86
CA SER A 274 3.20 13.95 -0.13
C SER A 274 3.72 12.52 -0.10
N CYS A 275 4.09 12.05 1.09
CA CYS A 275 4.47 10.66 1.31
C CYS A 275 3.35 9.77 0.76
N GLU A 276 3.66 8.97 -0.27
CA GLU A 276 2.71 8.03 -0.84
C GLU A 276 2.40 6.96 0.21
N VAL A 277 1.20 7.03 0.77
CA VAL A 277 0.72 6.03 1.72
C VAL A 277 0.43 4.75 0.94
N PHE A 278 1.30 3.75 1.09
CA PHE A 278 1.08 2.41 0.58
C PHE A 278 -0.05 1.74 1.38
N LEU A 279 -1.15 1.40 0.70
CA LEU A 279 -2.28 0.69 1.30
C LEU A 279 -2.01 -0.81 1.28
N THR A 280 -2.10 -1.49 2.42
CA THR A 280 -1.97 -2.95 2.47
C THR A 280 -3.23 -3.66 1.95
N LEU A 281 -3.13 -4.96 1.64
CA LEU A 281 -4.28 -5.75 1.18
C LEU A 281 -5.43 -5.73 2.21
N GLU A 282 -5.12 -5.85 3.49
CA GLU A 282 -6.09 -5.81 4.58
C GLU A 282 -6.81 -4.46 4.63
N GLN A 283 -6.09 -3.36 4.43
CA GLN A 283 -6.68 -2.02 4.36
C GLN A 283 -7.56 -1.83 3.12
N ILE A 284 -7.19 -2.43 1.99
CA ILE A 284 -8.00 -2.42 0.77
C ILE A 284 -9.29 -3.21 1.00
N ILE A 285 -9.20 -4.42 1.56
CA ILE A 285 -10.36 -5.28 1.85
C ILE A 285 -11.27 -4.61 2.89
N ALA A 286 -10.72 -4.02 3.95
CA ALA A 286 -11.49 -3.33 5.00
C ALA A 286 -12.22 -2.08 4.51
N ASN A 287 -11.71 -1.43 3.46
CA ASN A 287 -12.33 -0.25 2.88
C ASN A 287 -13.39 -0.63 1.84
N LYS A 288 -14.62 -0.12 1.97
CA LYS A 288 -15.73 -0.39 1.02
C LYS A 288 -15.37 -0.14 -0.46
N HIS A 289 -14.66 0.95 -0.75
CA HIS A 289 -14.24 1.26 -2.12
C HIS A 289 -13.06 0.41 -2.56
N GLY A 290 -12.09 0.17 -1.67
CA GLY A 290 -10.97 -0.75 -1.92
C GLY A 290 -11.45 -2.16 -2.24
N PHE A 291 -12.35 -2.70 -1.42
CA PHE A 291 -12.97 -4.01 -1.60
C PHE A 291 -13.65 -4.13 -2.97
N HIS A 292 -14.46 -3.14 -3.36
CA HIS A 292 -15.15 -3.16 -4.65
C HIS A 292 -14.18 -3.07 -5.83
N LEU A 293 -13.15 -2.22 -5.73
CA LEU A 293 -12.11 -2.13 -6.77
C LEU A 293 -11.31 -3.43 -6.89
N PHE A 294 -10.96 -4.06 -5.77
CA PHE A 294 -10.24 -5.32 -5.76
C PHE A 294 -11.11 -6.46 -6.31
N MET A 295 -12.39 -6.53 -5.93
CA MET A 295 -13.35 -7.48 -6.50
C MET A 295 -13.47 -7.32 -8.03
N GLN A 296 -13.51 -6.08 -8.53
CA GLN A 296 -13.50 -5.83 -9.98
C GLN A 296 -12.22 -6.29 -10.67
N HIS A 297 -11.08 -6.13 -10.00
CA HIS A 297 -9.78 -6.59 -10.49
C HIS A 297 -9.71 -8.12 -10.54
N LEU A 298 -10.12 -8.81 -9.48
CA LEU A 298 -10.20 -10.27 -9.46
C LEU A 298 -11.17 -10.81 -10.51
N ASN A 299 -12.26 -10.10 -10.81
CA ASN A 299 -13.18 -10.48 -11.90
C ASN A 299 -12.53 -10.37 -13.29
N PHE A 300 -11.54 -9.48 -13.45
CA PHE A 300 -10.75 -9.42 -14.68
C PHE A 300 -9.78 -10.62 -14.77
N GLU A 301 -9.22 -11.03 -13.64
CA GLU A 301 -8.30 -12.16 -13.52
C GLU A 301 -9.00 -13.52 -13.43
N PHE A 302 -10.35 -13.53 -13.41
CA PHE A 302 -11.15 -14.74 -13.21
C PHE A 302 -10.83 -15.46 -11.90
N SER A 303 -10.61 -14.69 -10.83
CA SER A 303 -10.21 -15.17 -9.50
C SER A 303 -11.10 -14.63 -8.36
N THR A 304 -12.35 -14.28 -8.67
CA THR A 304 -13.30 -13.70 -7.69
C THR A 304 -13.67 -14.64 -6.55
N GLU A 305 -13.63 -15.95 -6.80
CA GLU A 305 -13.89 -17.00 -5.82
C GLU A 305 -12.96 -16.91 -4.60
N ASN A 306 -11.72 -16.42 -4.79
CA ASN A 306 -10.78 -16.21 -3.70
C ASN A 306 -11.29 -15.17 -2.69
N LEU A 307 -11.71 -14.00 -3.17
CA LEU A 307 -12.22 -12.94 -2.28
C LEU A 307 -13.60 -13.30 -1.70
N LEU A 308 -14.46 -13.96 -2.49
CA LEU A 308 -15.77 -14.41 -2.02
C LEU A 308 -15.63 -15.47 -0.91
N SER A 309 -14.78 -16.48 -1.10
CA SER A 309 -14.55 -17.51 -0.08
C SER A 309 -14.00 -16.91 1.22
N VAL A 310 -12.99 -16.04 1.14
CA VAL A 310 -12.45 -15.34 2.32
C VAL A 310 -13.53 -14.51 3.00
N THR A 311 -14.37 -13.81 2.24
CA THR A 311 -15.48 -13.03 2.80
C THR A 311 -16.45 -13.92 3.60
N GLU A 312 -16.88 -15.05 3.02
CA GLU A 312 -17.84 -15.95 3.70
C GLU A 312 -17.20 -16.68 4.89
N MET A 313 -15.93 -17.06 4.80
CA MET A 313 -15.21 -17.72 5.89
C MET A 313 -14.93 -16.76 7.07
N VAL A 314 -14.60 -15.49 6.79
CA VAL A 314 -14.48 -14.46 7.83
C VAL A 314 -15.85 -14.15 8.45
N GLN A 315 -16.91 -14.07 7.65
CA GLN A 315 -18.27 -13.95 8.18
C GLN A 315 -18.64 -15.13 9.09
N PHE A 316 -18.22 -16.36 8.75
CA PHE A 316 -18.41 -17.54 9.61
C PHE A 316 -17.68 -17.38 10.95
N GLN A 317 -16.42 -16.95 10.93
CA GLN A 317 -15.64 -16.68 12.15
C GLN A 317 -16.29 -15.58 13.00
N GLN A 318 -16.74 -14.48 12.39
CA GLN A 318 -17.42 -13.39 13.08
C GLN A 318 -18.74 -13.85 13.72
N TYR A 319 -19.52 -14.66 13.00
CA TYR A 319 -20.80 -15.20 13.48
C TYR A 319 -20.62 -16.07 14.74
N TYR A 320 -19.53 -16.83 14.85
CA TYR A 320 -19.21 -17.67 16.01
C TYR A 320 -18.11 -17.10 16.93
N SER A 321 -17.82 -15.81 16.82
CA SER A 321 -16.74 -15.16 17.60
C SER A 321 -16.95 -15.24 19.12
N PHE A 322 -18.20 -15.13 19.58
CA PHE A 322 -18.54 -15.29 21.00
C PHE A 322 -18.21 -16.68 21.53
N ASP A 323 -18.40 -17.73 20.72
CA ASP A 323 -18.07 -19.10 21.10
C ASP A 323 -16.54 -19.27 21.16
N ARG A 324 -15.78 -18.66 20.24
CA ARG A 324 -14.29 -18.67 20.27
C ARG A 324 -13.72 -18.03 21.54
N ILE A 325 -14.26 -16.89 21.97
CA ILE A 325 -13.77 -16.17 23.16
C ILE A 325 -13.94 -17.03 24.42
N ARG A 326 -15.08 -17.73 24.54
CA ARG A 326 -15.34 -18.60 25.71
C ARG A 326 -14.31 -19.74 25.81
N ILE A 327 -13.98 -20.32 24.66
CA ILE A 327 -13.14 -21.51 24.58
C ILE A 327 -11.64 -21.20 24.73
N THR A 328 -11.19 -20.00 24.34
CA THR A 328 -9.77 -19.61 24.43
C THR A 328 -9.34 -19.30 25.87
N SER A 329 -10.25 -19.38 26.85
CA SER A 329 -9.87 -19.35 28.26
C SER A 329 -9.02 -20.59 28.58
N PRO A 330 -7.80 -20.44 29.17
CA PRO A 330 -6.84 -21.54 29.26
C PRO A 330 -7.43 -22.74 30.02
N PRO A 331 -7.58 -23.92 29.39
CA PRO A 331 -7.98 -25.10 30.13
C PRO A 331 -6.82 -25.48 31.06
N LEU A 332 -7.09 -25.50 32.37
CA LEU A 332 -6.19 -26.02 33.39
C LEU A 332 -5.85 -27.48 33.01
N VAL A 333 -4.61 -27.67 32.58
CA VAL A 333 -4.06 -28.89 31.97
C VAL A 333 -4.38 -30.15 32.79
N SER A 334 -5.27 -31.00 32.27
CA SER A 334 -5.45 -32.38 32.71
C SER A 334 -4.92 -33.32 31.62
N SER A 335 -3.79 -33.96 31.91
CA SER A 335 -3.06 -34.88 31.03
C SER A 335 -3.76 -36.23 30.90
N SER A 336 -4.48 -36.48 29.81
CA SER A 336 -4.90 -37.83 29.43
C SER A 336 -4.65 -38.07 27.94
N GLY A 337 -3.78 -39.05 27.64
CA GLY A 337 -3.21 -39.31 26.33
C GLY A 337 -4.15 -40.08 25.40
N ILE A 338 -4.98 -39.34 24.66
CA ILE A 338 -5.61 -39.82 23.43
C ILE A 338 -4.93 -39.09 22.27
N GLU A 339 -4.47 -39.83 21.26
CA GLU A 339 -3.97 -39.32 19.98
C GLU A 339 -5.12 -38.61 19.25
N SER A 340 -5.47 -37.41 19.71
CA SER A 340 -6.37 -36.50 18.98
C SER A 340 -5.77 -36.23 17.61
N LEU A 341 -6.61 -35.94 16.63
CA LEU A 341 -6.29 -35.46 15.28
C LEU A 341 -5.60 -34.08 15.35
N SER A 342 -4.52 -33.98 16.12
CA SER A 342 -3.79 -32.75 16.35
C SER A 342 -3.30 -32.29 14.99
N PHE A 343 -3.81 -31.14 14.53
CA PHE A 343 -3.11 -30.34 13.55
C PHE A 343 -1.65 -30.32 13.99
N ASP A 344 -0.73 -30.87 13.18
CA ASP A 344 0.73 -30.87 13.36
C ASP A 344 1.24 -29.42 13.54
N THR A 345 0.90 -28.82 14.66
CA THR A 345 1.29 -27.48 15.10
C THR A 345 2.62 -27.55 15.85
N THR A 346 3.16 -28.75 16.01
CA THR A 346 4.32 -29.11 16.84
C THR A 346 5.66 -28.51 16.39
N THR A 347 5.73 -27.71 15.32
CA THR A 347 7.02 -27.11 14.91
C THR A 347 7.10 -25.59 14.86
N LYS A 348 6.01 -24.81 14.98
CA LYS A 348 6.09 -23.32 14.93
C LYS A 348 5.02 -22.58 15.77
N THR A 349 4.70 -23.04 16.97
CA THR A 349 3.77 -22.36 17.90
C THR A 349 4.42 -21.17 18.65
N GLN A 350 5.35 -20.46 18.02
CA GLN A 350 5.80 -19.15 18.50
C GLN A 350 5.28 -18.09 17.53
N HIS A 351 4.14 -17.51 17.90
CA HIS A 351 3.69 -16.20 17.41
C HIS A 351 3.18 -16.14 15.95
N TYR A 352 2.44 -17.15 15.49
CA TYR A 352 1.43 -16.88 14.45
C TYR A 352 0.28 -16.14 15.13
N ILE A 353 0.36 -14.81 15.18
CA ILE A 353 -0.83 -13.96 15.30
C ILE A 353 -1.64 -14.30 14.06
N ALA A 354 -2.78 -14.95 14.23
CA ALA A 354 -3.63 -15.38 13.13
C ALA A 354 -3.91 -14.17 12.25
N VAL A 355 -3.46 -14.20 10.99
CA VAL A 355 -3.62 -13.09 10.03
C VAL A 355 -5.11 -12.69 9.94
N HIS A 356 -6.02 -13.64 10.21
CA HIS A 356 -7.47 -13.45 10.26
C HIS A 356 -7.97 -12.51 11.34
N GLU A 357 -7.30 -12.37 12.49
CA GLU A 357 -7.74 -11.39 13.50
C GLU A 357 -7.63 -9.95 12.98
N SER A 358 -6.80 -9.71 11.95
CA SER A 358 -6.63 -8.40 11.34
C SER A 358 -7.59 -8.13 10.17
N LEU A 359 -8.17 -9.16 9.56
CA LEU A 359 -8.96 -9.00 8.35
C LEU A 359 -10.37 -8.50 8.69
N THR A 360 -10.54 -7.18 8.62
CA THR A 360 -11.84 -6.54 8.83
C THR A 360 -12.59 -6.44 7.51
N LEU A 361 -13.88 -6.82 7.51
CA LEU A 361 -14.76 -6.64 6.36
C LEU A 361 -15.53 -5.31 6.47
N PRO A 362 -15.80 -4.61 5.34
CA PRO A 362 -16.66 -3.44 5.32
C PRO A 362 -18.06 -3.77 5.86
N PRO A 363 -18.70 -2.84 6.60
CA PRO A 363 -19.96 -3.11 7.30
C PRO A 363 -21.15 -3.38 6.36
N ASP A 364 -21.08 -2.92 5.12
CA ASP A 364 -22.19 -3.00 4.14
C ASP A 364 -22.05 -4.19 3.17
N ILE A 365 -21.20 -5.17 3.46
CA ILE A 365 -21.06 -6.34 2.60
C ILE A 365 -22.30 -7.25 2.76
N PRO A 366 -22.84 -7.81 1.67
CA PRO A 366 -23.92 -8.78 1.74
C PRO A 366 -23.59 -9.94 2.69
N GLN A 367 -24.54 -10.27 3.56
CA GLN A 367 -24.42 -11.41 4.46
C GLN A 367 -24.50 -12.71 3.67
N SER A 368 -23.59 -13.66 3.93
CA SER A 368 -23.63 -14.98 3.33
C SER A 368 -24.94 -15.70 3.67
N ALA A 369 -25.62 -16.15 2.62
CA ALA A 369 -26.84 -16.96 2.73
C ALA A 369 -26.60 -18.33 3.38
N ILE A 370 -25.34 -18.80 3.44
CA ILE A 370 -24.97 -20.03 4.17
C ILE A 370 -24.76 -19.67 5.64
N VAL A 371 -23.89 -18.69 5.92
CA VAL A 371 -23.46 -18.38 7.30
C VAL A 371 -24.60 -17.84 8.16
N TYR A 372 -25.41 -16.93 7.64
CA TYR A 372 -26.44 -16.24 8.43
C TYR A 372 -27.81 -16.92 8.38
N ASN A 373 -27.94 -18.05 7.69
CA ASN A 373 -29.21 -18.78 7.67
C ASN A 373 -29.41 -19.56 8.99
N PRO A 374 -30.48 -19.27 9.74
CA PRO A 374 -30.74 -19.89 11.05
C PRO A 374 -31.16 -21.37 10.94
N LYS A 375 -31.49 -21.85 9.73
CA LYS A 375 -31.88 -23.25 9.51
C LYS A 375 -30.72 -24.21 9.56
N TYR A 376 -29.50 -23.73 9.33
CA TYR A 376 -28.31 -24.57 9.30
C TYR A 376 -27.59 -24.54 10.64
N SER A 377 -27.25 -25.73 11.14
CA SER A 377 -26.30 -25.91 12.23
C SER A 377 -24.89 -25.47 11.81
N MET A 378 -24.00 -25.27 12.79
CA MET A 378 -22.61 -24.91 12.52
C MET A 378 -21.91 -25.90 11.56
N LEU A 379 -22.14 -27.20 11.77
CA LEU A 379 -21.55 -28.25 10.93
C LEU A 379 -22.12 -28.25 9.51
N GLU A 380 -23.43 -28.05 9.36
CA GLU A 380 -24.06 -27.92 8.04
C GLU A 380 -23.52 -26.69 7.29
N LYS A 381 -23.30 -25.56 7.98
CA LYS A 381 -22.66 -24.39 7.38
C LYS A 381 -21.23 -24.69 6.91
N LEU A 382 -20.43 -25.39 7.71
CA LEU A 382 -19.09 -25.81 7.32
C LEU A 382 -19.10 -26.76 6.13
N LYS A 383 -20.02 -27.73 6.12
CA LYS A 383 -20.21 -28.67 5.02
C LYS A 383 -20.58 -27.93 3.73
N LEU A 384 -21.55 -27.01 3.79
CA LEU A 384 -21.97 -26.22 2.63
C LEU A 384 -20.85 -25.30 2.11
N LEU A 385 -20.08 -24.66 2.99
CA LEU A 385 -18.90 -23.86 2.58
C LEU A 385 -17.83 -24.75 1.95
N THR A 386 -17.63 -25.96 2.48
CA THR A 386 -16.67 -26.93 1.95
C THR A 386 -17.12 -27.44 0.58
N GLU A 387 -18.39 -27.79 0.40
CA GLU A 387 -18.94 -28.19 -0.90
C GLU A 387 -18.85 -27.07 -1.93
N LYS A 388 -19.05 -25.81 -1.51
CA LYS A 388 -19.03 -24.65 -2.41
C LYS A 388 -17.62 -24.28 -2.90
N TYR A 389 -16.62 -24.37 -2.02
CA TYR A 389 -15.27 -23.81 -2.28
C TYR A 389 -14.12 -24.82 -2.23
N ILE A 390 -14.27 -25.92 -1.49
CA ILE A 390 -13.17 -26.84 -1.13
C ILE A 390 -13.33 -28.22 -1.78
N ALA A 391 -14.55 -28.65 -2.12
CA ALA A 391 -14.77 -29.93 -2.77
C ALA A 391 -14.15 -29.93 -4.18
N ILE A 392 -13.56 -31.06 -4.56
CA ILE A 392 -13.00 -31.23 -5.91
C ILE A 392 -14.16 -31.20 -6.91
N GLY A 393 -14.03 -30.37 -7.95
CA GLY A 393 -15.07 -30.16 -8.95
C GLY A 393 -16.18 -29.20 -8.54
N SER A 394 -16.05 -28.48 -7.41
CA SER A 394 -16.96 -27.40 -7.08
C SER A 394 -16.83 -26.24 -8.08
N GLU A 395 -17.93 -25.55 -8.41
CA GLU A 395 -17.90 -24.45 -9.39
C GLU A 395 -16.95 -23.31 -8.99
N LEU A 396 -16.75 -23.10 -7.69
CA LEU A 396 -15.86 -22.09 -7.11
C LEU A 396 -14.68 -22.77 -6.40
N GLU A 397 -14.15 -23.85 -6.98
CA GLU A 397 -13.04 -24.62 -6.41
C GLU A 397 -11.81 -23.73 -6.19
N LEU A 398 -11.40 -23.63 -4.94
CA LEU A 398 -10.24 -22.86 -4.54
C LEU A 398 -8.94 -23.58 -4.86
N ASN A 399 -7.91 -22.83 -5.20
CA ASN A 399 -6.56 -23.35 -5.39
C ASN A 399 -5.84 -23.48 -4.04
N ILE A 400 -6.21 -24.50 -3.26
CA ILE A 400 -5.53 -24.88 -2.01
C ILE A 400 -4.84 -26.24 -2.12
N SER A 401 -3.85 -26.44 -1.26
CA SER A 401 -3.06 -27.66 -1.17
C SER A 401 -3.93 -28.91 -0.98
N SER A 402 -3.58 -29.98 -1.70
CA SER A 402 -4.30 -31.27 -1.63
C SER A 402 -4.34 -31.82 -0.20
N ARG A 403 -3.27 -31.64 0.59
CA ARG A 403 -3.21 -32.04 2.00
C ARG A 403 -4.25 -31.31 2.85
N LEU A 404 -4.37 -29.98 2.71
CA LEU A 404 -5.34 -29.19 3.47
C LEU A 404 -6.77 -29.58 3.07
N ARG A 405 -7.02 -29.69 1.76
CA ARG A 405 -8.32 -30.12 1.22
C ARG A 405 -8.75 -31.48 1.77
N HIS A 406 -7.89 -32.49 1.66
CA HIS A 406 -8.19 -33.83 2.14
C HIS A 406 -8.52 -33.82 3.63
N LYS A 407 -7.72 -33.09 4.42
CA LYS A 407 -7.95 -32.96 5.86
C LYS A 407 -9.31 -32.38 6.21
N ILE A 408 -9.72 -31.31 5.54
CA ILE A 408 -11.02 -30.67 5.79
C ILE A 408 -12.16 -31.59 5.35
N VAL A 409 -12.05 -32.19 4.17
CA VAL A 409 -13.07 -33.13 3.67
C VAL A 409 -13.22 -34.33 4.60
N THR A 410 -12.12 -34.91 5.08
CA THR A 410 -12.16 -36.01 6.07
C THR A 410 -12.78 -35.57 7.38
N PHE A 411 -12.48 -34.37 7.87
CA PHE A 411 -13.11 -33.83 9.08
C PHE A 411 -14.63 -33.67 8.91
N ILE A 412 -15.10 -33.18 7.77
CA ILE A 412 -16.53 -32.99 7.48
C ILE A 412 -17.27 -34.32 7.28
N GLN A 413 -16.56 -35.39 6.90
CA GLN A 413 -17.14 -36.74 6.80
C GLN A 413 -17.40 -37.39 8.16
N VAL A 414 -16.83 -36.87 9.24
CA VAL A 414 -17.11 -37.33 10.61
C VAL A 414 -18.59 -37.09 10.93
N SER A 415 -19.26 -38.09 11.51
CA SER A 415 -20.71 -38.07 11.68
C SER A 415 -21.18 -36.86 12.49
N SER A 416 -22.26 -36.23 12.03
CA SER A 416 -22.91 -35.12 12.72
C SER A 416 -23.32 -35.44 14.16
N GLU A 417 -23.51 -36.72 14.49
CA GLU A 417 -23.83 -37.20 15.84
C GLU A 417 -22.63 -37.12 16.79
N GLN A 418 -21.42 -37.39 16.30
CA GLN A 418 -20.20 -37.33 17.11
C GLN A 418 -19.89 -35.88 17.51
N LEU A 419 -20.14 -34.94 16.60
CA LEU A 419 -19.88 -33.51 16.82
C LEU A 419 -20.86 -32.85 17.81
N LYS A 420 -22.04 -33.44 18.04
CA LYS A 420 -22.99 -32.93 19.04
C LYS A 420 -22.57 -33.25 20.48
N ASN A 421 -21.79 -34.31 20.67
CA ASN A 421 -21.45 -34.81 22.01
C ASN A 421 -20.01 -34.46 22.42
N ASP A 422 -19.18 -33.98 21.50
CA ASP A 422 -17.76 -33.71 21.75
C ASP A 422 -17.45 -32.20 21.59
N ASP A 423 -17.29 -31.51 22.73
CA ASP A 423 -16.94 -30.08 22.77
C ASP A 423 -15.58 -29.80 22.13
N ASN A 424 -14.62 -30.73 22.19
CA ASN A 424 -13.31 -30.55 21.55
C ASN A 424 -13.46 -30.56 20.03
N LEU A 425 -14.29 -31.46 19.50
CA LEU A 425 -14.54 -31.54 18.06
C LEU A 425 -15.29 -30.29 17.56
N ARG A 426 -16.19 -29.72 18.38
CA ARG A 426 -16.84 -28.44 18.10
C ARG A 426 -15.82 -27.29 18.08
N GLN A 427 -14.85 -27.29 18.98
CA GLN A 427 -13.76 -26.33 18.98
C GLN A 427 -12.91 -26.46 17.70
N ASP A 428 -12.49 -27.67 17.33
CA ASP A 428 -11.72 -27.90 16.10
C ASP A 428 -12.49 -27.42 14.85
N ALA A 429 -13.80 -27.63 14.82
CA ALA A 429 -14.66 -27.15 13.75
C ALA A 429 -14.66 -25.61 13.61
N LEU A 430 -14.54 -24.87 14.71
CA LEU A 430 -14.47 -23.40 14.68
C LEU A 430 -13.20 -22.88 14.03
N TYR A 431 -12.07 -23.60 14.15
CA TYR A 431 -10.76 -23.21 13.59
C TYR A 431 -10.43 -23.94 12.28
N LEU A 432 -11.31 -24.81 11.79
CA LEU A 432 -11.09 -25.66 10.63
C LEU A 432 -10.78 -24.88 9.35
N LEU A 433 -11.39 -23.70 9.17
CA LEU A 433 -11.27 -22.88 7.97
C LEU A 433 -10.12 -21.87 8.02
N ASP A 434 -9.48 -21.67 9.18
CA ASP A 434 -8.41 -20.67 9.33
C ASP A 434 -7.25 -20.95 8.37
N PRO A 435 -6.71 -22.19 8.27
CA PRO A 435 -5.63 -22.46 7.32
C PRO A 435 -6.01 -22.24 5.85
N VAL A 436 -7.31 -22.35 5.51
CA VAL A 436 -7.81 -22.09 4.15
C VAL A 436 -7.76 -20.60 3.85
N VAL A 437 -8.24 -19.79 4.78
CA VAL A 437 -8.23 -18.33 4.61
C VAL A 437 -6.78 -17.85 4.51
N ASP A 438 -5.84 -18.40 5.30
CA ASP A 438 -4.42 -18.05 5.23
C ASP A 438 -3.82 -18.37 3.84
N GLU A 439 -4.09 -19.58 3.32
CA GLU A 439 -3.60 -20.01 2.01
C GLU A 439 -4.18 -19.13 0.89
N ILE A 440 -5.47 -18.79 0.96
CA ILE A 440 -6.12 -17.95 -0.06
C ILE A 440 -5.73 -16.48 0.03
N VAL A 441 -5.52 -15.93 1.23
CA VAL A 441 -4.95 -14.58 1.37
C VAL A 441 -3.55 -14.55 0.77
N SER A 442 -2.74 -15.58 0.99
CA SER A 442 -1.42 -15.70 0.33
C SER A 442 -1.53 -15.75 -1.19
N VAL A 443 -2.51 -16.46 -1.75
CA VAL A 443 -2.76 -16.48 -3.21
C VAL A 443 -3.23 -15.11 -3.72
N MET A 444 -4.09 -14.41 -2.98
CA MET A 444 -4.57 -13.07 -3.35
C MET A 444 -3.48 -12.00 -3.30
N MET A 445 -2.35 -12.23 -2.63
CA MET A 445 -1.25 -11.27 -2.60
C MET A 445 -0.67 -11.03 -4.01
N ASP A 446 -0.66 -12.04 -4.89
CA ASP A 446 -0.19 -11.87 -6.28
C ASP A 446 -1.12 -10.95 -7.09
N SER A 447 -2.44 -11.15 -6.96
CA SER A 447 -3.45 -10.25 -7.53
C SER A 447 -3.37 -8.85 -6.92
N TYR A 448 -3.08 -8.73 -5.63
CA TYR A 448 -2.89 -7.43 -4.98
C TYR A 448 -1.70 -6.67 -5.58
N TRP A 449 -0.53 -7.32 -5.74
CA TRP A 449 0.63 -6.67 -6.36
C TRP A 449 0.33 -6.24 -7.80
N SER A 450 -0.37 -7.10 -8.55
CA SER A 450 -0.83 -6.80 -9.91
C SER A 450 -1.79 -5.59 -9.94
N LEU A 451 -2.69 -5.48 -8.97
CA LEU A 451 -3.55 -4.31 -8.80
C LEU A 451 -2.71 -3.05 -8.57
N ILE A 452 -1.77 -3.07 -7.63
CA ILE A 452 -0.92 -1.91 -7.30
C ILE A 452 -0.10 -1.46 -8.51
N GLU A 453 0.53 -2.40 -9.22
CA GLU A 453 1.29 -2.12 -10.44
C GLU A 453 0.41 -1.54 -11.55
N SER A 454 -0.78 -2.10 -11.75
CA SER A 454 -1.72 -1.62 -12.75
C SER A 454 -2.19 -0.19 -12.50
N HIS A 455 -2.30 0.21 -11.23
CA HIS A 455 -2.69 1.56 -10.83
C HIS A 455 -1.52 2.56 -10.86
N CYS A 456 -0.31 2.11 -10.56
CA CYS A 456 0.89 2.94 -10.66
C CYS A 456 1.30 3.21 -12.11
N ASN A 457 0.95 2.32 -13.05
CA ASN A 457 1.24 2.50 -14.46
C ASN A 457 0.04 3.08 -15.23
N PRO A 458 0.07 4.38 -15.60
CA PRO A 458 -1.05 5.02 -16.29
C PRO A 458 -1.38 4.39 -17.65
N ILE A 459 -0.43 3.67 -18.27
CA ILE A 459 -0.64 2.93 -19.53
C ILE A 459 -1.48 1.67 -19.29
N LEU A 460 -1.24 0.95 -18.18
CA LEU A 460 -2.01 -0.25 -17.82
C LEU A 460 -3.44 0.12 -17.41
N VAL A 461 -3.63 1.23 -16.69
CA VAL A 461 -4.98 1.77 -16.43
C VAL A 461 -5.75 1.99 -17.74
N LEU A 462 -5.08 2.50 -18.78
CA LEU A 462 -5.71 2.72 -20.09
C LEU A 462 -6.08 1.39 -20.78
N SER A 463 -5.23 0.36 -20.64
CA SER A 463 -5.46 -0.99 -21.17
C SER A 463 -6.64 -1.69 -20.49
N TYR A 464 -6.69 -1.70 -19.14
CA TYR A 464 -7.81 -2.25 -18.36
C TYR A 464 -9.14 -1.62 -18.76
N VAL A 465 -9.13 -0.29 -18.93
CA VAL A 465 -10.27 0.49 -19.38
C VAL A 465 -10.73 0.07 -20.79
N LEU A 466 -9.80 -0.07 -21.72
CA LEU A 466 -10.11 -0.46 -23.10
C LEU A 466 -10.67 -1.88 -23.13
N HIS A 467 -10.05 -2.81 -22.39
CA HIS A 467 -10.51 -4.18 -22.29
C HIS A 467 -11.91 -4.28 -21.66
N PHE A 468 -12.19 -3.52 -20.60
CA PHE A 468 -13.51 -3.46 -19.98
C PHE A 468 -14.58 -2.93 -20.96
N VAL A 469 -14.28 -1.85 -21.69
CA VAL A 469 -15.20 -1.30 -22.70
C VAL A 469 -15.43 -2.27 -23.86
N CYS A 470 -14.39 -2.99 -24.31
CA CYS A 470 -14.51 -4.01 -25.34
C CYS A 470 -15.35 -5.22 -24.88
N ARG A 471 -15.19 -5.68 -23.63
CA ARG A 471 -15.95 -6.81 -23.08
C ARG A 471 -17.42 -6.48 -22.80
N PHE A 472 -17.70 -5.27 -22.32
CA PHE A 472 -19.08 -4.80 -22.12
C PHE A 472 -19.86 -4.66 -23.44
N ARG A 473 -19.15 -4.38 -24.55
CA ARG A 473 -19.75 -4.37 -25.89
C ARG A 473 -20.01 -5.78 -26.44
N LYS A 474 -19.10 -6.73 -26.21
CA LYS A 474 -19.32 -8.13 -26.62
C LYS A 474 -20.54 -8.73 -25.94
N THR A 475 -20.73 -8.50 -24.64
CA THR A 475 -21.87 -9.04 -23.88
C THR A 475 -23.21 -8.42 -24.30
N LYS A 476 -23.27 -7.09 -24.50
CA LYS A 476 -24.49 -6.45 -25.04
C LYS A 476 -24.80 -6.84 -26.48
N ALA A 477 -23.78 -6.99 -27.33
CA ALA A 477 -23.99 -7.48 -28.70
C ALA A 477 -24.48 -8.94 -28.71
N PHE A 478 -23.99 -9.78 -27.79
CA PHE A 478 -24.42 -11.17 -27.67
C PHE A 478 -25.83 -11.31 -27.10
N GLN A 479 -26.21 -10.50 -26.10
CA GLN A 479 -27.60 -10.42 -25.62
C GLN A 479 -28.56 -9.92 -26.69
N GLY A 480 -28.20 -8.87 -27.43
CA GLY A 480 -29.02 -8.38 -28.55
C GLY A 480 -29.14 -9.41 -29.68
N LEU A 481 -28.11 -10.22 -29.94
CA LEU A 481 -28.15 -11.30 -30.92
C LEU A 481 -29.04 -12.47 -30.45
N GLN A 482 -29.00 -12.84 -29.16
CA GLN A 482 -29.90 -13.85 -28.60
C GLN A 482 -31.36 -13.43 -28.63
N GLU A 483 -31.67 -12.16 -28.33
CA GLU A 483 -33.03 -11.62 -28.48
C GLU A 483 -33.48 -11.61 -29.96
N LEU A 484 -32.56 -11.34 -30.90
CA LEU A 484 -32.87 -11.35 -32.33
C LEU A 484 -33.09 -12.77 -32.88
N ILE A 485 -32.39 -13.76 -32.34
CA ILE A 485 -32.52 -15.18 -32.72
C ILE A 485 -33.77 -15.79 -32.07
N GLY A 486 -34.07 -15.45 -30.82
CA GLY A 486 -35.28 -15.90 -30.11
C GLY A 486 -36.58 -15.41 -30.76
N ASN A 487 -36.60 -14.19 -31.32
CA ASN A 487 -37.77 -13.62 -31.98
C ASN A 487 -37.99 -14.09 -33.43
N LYS A 488 -37.12 -14.95 -33.98
CA LYS A 488 -37.29 -15.56 -35.32
C LYS A 488 -37.72 -17.03 -35.29
N ALA A 489 -37.86 -17.60 -34.09
CA ALA A 489 -38.25 -19.00 -33.89
C ALA A 489 -39.71 -19.17 -33.41
N VAL A 490 -40.51 -18.11 -33.51
CA VAL A 490 -41.98 -18.08 -33.31
C VAL A 490 -42.58 -17.46 -34.57
#